data_AF-A0A2F0A4U1-F1
#
_entry.id   AF-A0A2F0A4U1-F1
#
_cell.length_a   1.000
_cell.length_b   1.000
_cell.length_c   1.000
_cell.angle_alpha   90.00
_cell.angle_beta   90.00
_cell.angle_gamma   90.00
#
_symmetry.space_group_name_H-M   'P 1'
#
loop_
_entity.id
_entity.type
_entity.pdbx_description
1 polymer ?
#
loop_
_entity_poly.entity_id
_entity_poly.type
_entity_poly.pdbx_seq_one_letter_code
_entity_poly.pdbx_strand_id
1 'polypeptide(L)' 'MAKPEEIAALAAYICSDEASFVTGSAFDIDGGFTLLK' A
#
# COMPACT_ATOMS: atom_id res chain seq x y z
N MET A 1 2.83 12.43 7.88
CA MET A 1 1.76 11.97 6.96
C MET A 1 2.39 11.67 5.63
N ALA A 2 1.98 10.57 4.99
CA ALA A 2 2.43 10.20 3.67
C ALA A 2 2.04 11.28 2.65
N LYS A 3 2.87 11.46 1.61
CA LYS A 3 2.54 12.25 0.44
C LYS A 3 1.61 11.47 -0.48
N PRO A 4 0.77 12.15 -1.29
CA PRO A 4 -0.12 11.46 -2.24
C PRO A 4 0.60 10.48 -3.17
N GLU A 5 1.83 10.80 -3.58
CA GLU A 5 2.62 9.97 -4.49
C GLU A 5 3.00 8.62 -3.86
N GLU A 6 3.17 8.57 -2.54
CA GLU A 6 3.51 7.34 -1.81
C GLU A 6 2.32 6.37 -1.80
N ILE A 7 1.09 6.88 -1.62
CA ILE A 7 -0.13 6.07 -1.70
C ILE A 7 -0.39 5.64 -3.15
N ALA A 8 -0.21 6.56 -4.11
CA ALA A 8 -0.41 6.27 -5.53
C ALA A 8 0.52 5.16 -6.04
N ALA A 9 1.76 5.10 -5.56
CA ALA A 9 2.70 4.04 -5.93
C ALA A 9 2.22 2.65 -5.51
N LEU A 10 1.71 2.50 -4.28
CA LEU A 10 1.14 1.22 -3.82
C LEU A 10 -0.12 0.85 -4.61
N ALA A 11 -1.00 1.82 -4.88
CA ALA A 11 -2.18 1.60 -5.69
C ALA A 11 -1.82 1.16 -7.13
N ALA A 12 -0.81 1.80 -7.73
CA ALA A 12 -0.31 1.44 -9.06
C ALA A 12 0.24 0.02 -9.09
N TYR A 13 1.01 -0.39 -8.07
CA TYR A 13 1.49 -1.76 -7.93
C TYR A 13 0.35 -2.77 -7.80
N ILE A 14 -0.65 -2.53 -6.94
CA ILE A 14 -1.78 -3.45 -6.74
C ILE A 14 -2.61 -3.60 -8.02
N CYS A 15 -2.67 -2.56 -8.85
CA CYS A 15 -3.37 -2.58 -10.13
C CYS A 15 -2.53 -3.14 -11.30
N SER A 16 -1.26 -3.51 -11.09
CA SER A 16 -0.37 -3.99 -12.14
C SER A 16 -0.30 -5.52 -12.21
N ASP A 17 0.23 -6.05 -13.32
CA ASP A 17 0.35 -7.50 -13.54
C ASP A 17 1.30 -8.17 -12.53
N GLU A 18 2.26 -7.41 -11.98
CA GLU A 18 3.18 -7.85 -10.94
C GLU A 18 2.47 -8.24 -9.64
N ALA A 19 1.26 -7.72 -9.39
CA ALA A 19 0.42 -8.07 -8.25
C ALA A 19 -0.63 -9.14 -8.57
N SER A 20 -0.52 -9.86 -9.70
CA SER A 20 -1.53 -10.82 -10.18
C SER A 20 -1.97 -11.92 -9.19
N PHE A 21 -1.15 -12.23 -8.18
CA PHE A 21 -1.50 -13.20 -7.13
C PHE A 21 -1.93 -12.56 -5.79
N VAL A 22 -1.89 -11.25 -5.68
CA VAL A 22 -2.28 -10.51 -4.48
C VAL A 22 -3.79 -10.34 -4.47
N THR A 23 -4.46 -11.01 -3.53
CA THR A 23 -5.91 -10.88 -3.33
C THR A 23 -6.28 -11.10 -1.87
N GLY A 24 -7.34 -10.45 -1.40
CA GLY A 24 -7.84 -10.59 -0.03
C GLY A 24 -6.92 -10.03 1.08
N SER A 25 -5.87 -9.30 0.71
CA SER A 25 -4.88 -8.74 1.64
C SER A 25 -5.14 -7.26 1.93
N ALA A 26 -4.88 -6.84 3.16
CA ALA A 26 -4.81 -5.43 3.55
C ALA A 26 -3.34 -4.98 3.62
N PHE A 27 -3.06 -3.79 3.07
CA PHE A 27 -1.73 -3.18 3.09
C PHE A 27 -1.77 -1.86 3.85
N ASP A 28 -1.09 -1.78 4.98
CA ASP A 28 -0.95 -0.56 5.75
C ASP A 28 0.21 0.28 5.20
N ILE A 29 -0.11 1.46 4.65
CA ILE A 29 0.86 2.44 4.13
C ILE A 29 0.82 3.74 4.95
N ASP A 30 1.10 3.63 6.23
CA ASP A 30 0.88 4.71 7.20
C ASP A 30 2.16 5.16 7.95
N GLY A 31 3.32 4.68 7.50
CA GLY A 31 4.60 4.96 8.17
C GLY A 31 4.77 4.23 9.51
N GLY A 32 4.07 3.12 9.72
CA GLY A 32 4.11 2.33 10.95
C GLY A 32 3.16 2.83 12.04
N PHE A 33 2.28 3.79 11.71
CA PHE A 33 1.39 4.44 12.67
C PHE A 33 0.44 3.45 13.36
N THR A 34 -0.09 2.48 12.62
CA THR A 34 -0.96 1.41 13.13
C THR A 34 -0.31 0.58 14.24
N LEU A 35 1.02 0.51 14.27
CA LEU A 35 1.78 -0.26 15.26
C LEU A 35 2.47 0.60 16.33
N LEU A 36 2.31 1.93 16.30
CA LEU A 36 2.85 2.80 17.34
C LEU A 36 2.12 2.56 18.67
N LYS A 37 2.91 2.46 19.75
CA LYS A 37 2.45 2.43 21.13
C LYS A 37 2.77 3.75 21.83
#